data_AF-A0A6N8HT93-F1
#
_entry.id   AF-A0A6N8HT93-F1
#
_cell.length_a   1.000
_cell.length_b   1.000
_cell.length_c   1.000
_cell.angle_alpha   90.00
_cell.angle_beta   90.00
_cell.angle_gamma   90.00
#
_symmetry.space_group_name_H-M   'P 1'
#
loop_
_entity.id
_entity.type
_entity.pdbx_description
1 polymer ?
#
loop_
_entity_poly.entity_id
_entity_poly.type
_entity_poly.pdbx_seq_one_letter_code
_entity_poly.pdbx_strand_id
1 'polypeptide(L)'
;MENEVMQQTLIFATIIAPVVAALVELVKKTVKVKKNYLPAVSLLIGLIIGILAYPFTDMELALRLWAGGFAGLAGTGLFELIKQRQGVSK
;
A
#
# COMPACT_ATOMS: atom_id res chain seq x y z
N MET A 1 24.59 8.15 4.10
CA MET A 1 24.39 7.11 3.08
C MET A 1 23.32 6.10 3.47
N GLU A 2 23.51 5.15 4.39
CA GLU A 2 22.46 4.14 4.69
C GLU A 2 21.13 4.73 5.18
N ASN A 3 21.18 5.73 6.07
CA ASN A 3 19.98 6.39 6.58
C ASN A 3 19.20 7.14 5.49
N GLU A 4 19.87 7.64 4.45
CA GLU A 4 19.24 8.37 3.35
C GLU A 4 18.43 7.42 2.46
N VAL A 5 18.96 6.22 2.19
CA VAL A 5 18.25 5.17 1.44
C VAL A 5 16.98 4.74 2.17
N MET A 6 17.07 4.51 3.47
CA MET A 6 15.92 4.17 4.30
C MET A 6 14.90 5.32 4.34
N GLN A 7 15.34 6.56 4.56
CA GLN A 7 14.45 7.73 4.56
C GLN A 7 13.72 7.90 3.24
N GLN A 8 14.43 7.84 2.11
CA GLN A 8 13.81 7.97 0.79
C GLN A 8 12.76 6.89 0.55
N THR A 9 13.05 5.64 0.95
CA THR A 9 12.11 4.52 0.82
C THR A 9 10.84 4.75 1.63
N LEU A 10 10.98 5.17 2.90
CA LEU A 10 9.83 5.42 3.77
C LEU A 10 9.02 6.67 3.37
N ILE A 11 9.69 7.74 2.94
CA ILE A 11 9.04 8.94 2.41
C ILE A 11 8.24 8.57 1.17
N PHE A 12 8.84 7.84 0.23
CA PHE A 12 8.18 7.41 -0.99
C PHE A 12 6.97 6.51 -0.69
N ALA A 13 7.10 5.54 0.23
CA ALA A 13 5.99 4.70 0.69
C ALA A 13 4.83 5.53 1.25
N THR A 14 5.14 6.54 2.06
CA THR A 14 4.14 7.43 2.67
C THR A 14 3.38 8.24 1.61
N ILE A 15 4.08 8.74 0.60
CA ILE A 15 3.49 9.54 -0.48
C ILE A 15 2.51 8.69 -1.31
N ILE A 16 2.86 7.44 -1.62
CA ILE A 16 2.03 6.58 -2.48
C ILE A 16 0.94 5.80 -1.71
N ALA A 17 1.04 5.68 -0.39
CA ALA A 17 0.06 5.01 0.47
C ALA A 17 -1.41 5.41 0.21
N PRO A 18 -1.79 6.71 0.14
CA PRO A 18 -3.17 7.09 -0.17
C PRO A 18 -3.62 6.66 -1.56
N VAL A 19 -2.72 6.65 -2.54
CA VAL A 19 -3.02 6.18 -3.91
C VAL A 19 -3.30 4.69 -3.90
N VAL A 20 -2.44 3.90 -3.24
CA VAL A 20 -2.62 2.45 -3.10
C VAL A 20 -3.92 2.14 -2.37
N ALA A 21 -4.21 2.85 -1.26
CA ALA A 21 -5.45 2.69 -0.51
C ALA A 21 -6.70 2.96 -1.37
N ALA A 22 -6.67 4.01 -2.19
CA ALA A 22 -7.77 4.35 -3.10
C ALA A 22 -7.99 3.25 -4.16
N LEU A 23 -6.92 2.69 -4.73
CA LEU A 23 -6.99 1.61 -5.71
C LEU A 23 -7.50 0.30 -5.10
N VAL A 24 -7.08 -0.03 -3.89
CA VAL A 24 -7.60 -1.19 -3.15
C VAL A 24 -9.10 -1.04 -2.89
N GLU A 25 -9.54 0.16 -2.50
CA GLU A 25 -10.95 0.46 -2.30
C GLU A 25 -11.75 0.38 -3.61
N LEU A 26 -11.18 0.84 -4.72
CA LEU A 26 -11.78 0.69 -6.05
C LEU A 26 -11.99 -0.80 -6.37
N VAL A 27 -10.96 -1.64 -6.22
CA VAL A 27 -11.07 -3.09 -6.47
C VAL A 27 -12.18 -3.72 -5.63
N LYS A 28 -12.28 -3.37 -4.34
CA LYS A 28 -13.34 -3.89 -3.45
C LYS A 28 -14.75 -3.51 -3.90
N LYS A 29 -14.90 -2.33 -4.52
CA LYS A 29 -16.19 -1.85 -5.03
C LYS A 29 -16.53 -2.44 -6.39
N THR A 30 -15.54 -2.80 -7.19
CA THR A 30 -15.75 -3.35 -8.54
C THR A 30 -15.92 -4.87 -8.55
N VAL A 31 -15.20 -5.61 -7.69
CA VAL A 31 -15.20 -7.08 -7.68
C VAL A 31 -15.37 -7.67 -6.27
N LYS A 32 -16.08 -8.79 -6.18
CA LYS A 32 -16.27 -9.54 -4.93
C LYS A 32 -14.99 -10.29 -4.56
N VAL A 33 -14.12 -9.64 -3.79
CA VAL A 33 -12.89 -10.26 -3.26
C VAL A 33 -13.15 -10.81 -1.86
N LYS A 34 -12.74 -12.06 -1.58
CA LYS A 34 -12.81 -12.62 -0.21
C LYS A 34 -11.83 -11.84 0.68
N LYS A 35 -12.25 -11.53 1.91
CA LYS A 35 -11.48 -10.70 2.86
C LYS A 35 -10.03 -11.18 3.05
N ASN A 36 -9.82 -12.49 3.11
CA ASN A 36 -8.49 -13.08 3.33
C ASN A 36 -7.48 -12.82 2.19
N TYR A 37 -7.95 -12.50 0.98
CA TYR A 37 -7.08 -12.16 -0.15
C TYR A 37 -6.82 -10.66 -0.26
N LEU A 38 -7.50 -9.85 0.55
CA LEU A 38 -7.37 -8.39 0.50
C LEU A 38 -5.93 -7.91 0.76
N PRO A 39 -5.19 -8.46 1.75
CA PRO A 39 -3.77 -8.16 1.95
C PRO A 39 -2.91 -8.46 0.71
N ALA A 40 -3.13 -9.62 0.08
CA ALA A 40 -2.39 -10.01 -1.12
C ALA A 40 -2.68 -9.10 -2.31
N VAL A 41 -3.96 -8.72 -2.50
CA VAL A 41 -4.37 -7.75 -3.54
C VAL A 41 -3.71 -6.39 -3.30
N SER A 42 -3.68 -5.93 -2.05
CA SER A 42 -3.07 -4.65 -1.70
C SER A 42 -1.56 -4.63 -1.89
N LEU A 43 -0.87 -5.71 -1.52
CA LEU A 43 0.55 -5.88 -1.82
C LEU A 43 0.79 -5.82 -3.33
N LEU A 44 0.00 -6.54 -4.11
CA LEU A 44 0.15 -6.59 -5.57
C LEU A 44 -0.06 -5.21 -6.21
N ILE A 45 -1.09 -4.47 -5.78
CA ILE A 45 -1.32 -3.09 -6.21
C ILE A 45 -0.13 -2.20 -5.82
N GLY A 46 0.36 -2.31 -4.58
CA GLY A 46 1.52 -1.55 -4.11
C GLY A 46 2.77 -1.79 -4.95
N LEU A 47 3.06 -3.04 -5.29
CA LEU A 47 4.19 -3.41 -6.16
C LEU A 47 4.02 -2.85 -7.58
N ILE A 48 2.82 -2.94 -8.16
CA ILE A 48 2.52 -2.36 -9.48
C ILE A 48 2.79 -0.85 -9.47
N ILE A 49 2.32 -0.14 -8.44
CA ILE A 49 2.55 1.31 -8.30
C ILE A 49 4.04 1.61 -8.15
N GLY A 50 4.79 0.80 -7.38
CA GLY A 50 6.25 0.93 -7.29
C GLY A 50 6.95 0.80 -8.65
N ILE A 51 6.53 -0.16 -9.48
CA ILE A 51 7.07 -0.33 -10.85
C ILE A 51 6.72 0.88 -11.72
N LEU A 52 5.44 1.28 -11.71
CA LEU A 52 4.94 2.40 -12.51
C LEU A 52 5.49 3.76 -12.08
N ALA A 53 6.11 3.85 -10.91
CA ALA A 53 6.72 5.07 -10.41
C ALA A 53 8.09 5.40 -11.02
N TYR A 54 8.60 4.59 -11.95
CA TYR A 54 9.88 4.83 -12.63
C TYR A 54 10.07 6.22 -13.26
N PRO A 55 9.05 6.95 -13.78
CA PRO A 55 9.29 8.27 -14.37
C PRO A 55 9.29 9.39 -13.32
N PHE A 56 8.95 9.09 -12.06
CA PHE A 56 8.85 10.09 -10.98
C PHE A 56 10.01 10.04 -9.99
N THR A 57 10.88 9.04 -10.07
CA THR A 57 11.98 8.85 -9.13
C THR A 57 13.12 8.04 -9.73
N ASP A 58 14.35 8.41 -9.37
CA ASP A 58 15.58 7.72 -9.76
C ASP A 58 15.93 6.53 -8.84
N MET A 59 15.03 6.17 -7.91
CA MET A 59 15.23 5.04 -7.01
C MET A 59 15.42 3.73 -7.78
N GLU A 60 16.29 2.87 -7.25
CA GLU A 60 16.44 1.51 -7.75
C GLU A 60 15.10 0.77 -7.68
N LEU A 61 14.86 -0.13 -8.65
CA LEU A 61 13.64 -0.91 -8.73
C LEU A 61 13.34 -1.63 -7.40
N ALA A 62 14.36 -2.23 -6.76
CA ALA A 62 14.20 -2.92 -5.49
C ALA A 62 13.61 -2.01 -4.40
N LEU A 63 14.12 -0.79 -4.26
CA LEU A 63 13.65 0.17 -3.26
C LEU A 63 12.22 0.65 -3.54
N ARG A 64 11.88 0.84 -4.82
CA ARG A 64 10.51 1.19 -5.23
C ARG A 64 9.51 0.08 -4.93
N LEU A 65 9.92 -1.17 -5.15
CA LEU A 65 9.11 -2.35 -4.82
C LEU A 65 8.92 -2.45 -3.30
N TRP A 66 9.97 -2.23 -2.50
CA TRP A 66 9.85 -2.19 -1.04
C TRP A 66 8.90 -1.10 -0.57
N ALA A 67 9.06 0.13 -1.06
CA ALA A 67 8.18 1.23 -0.71
C ALA A 67 6.73 0.98 -1.11
N GLY A 68 6.50 0.47 -2.32
CA GLY A 68 5.18 0.06 -2.82
C GLY A 68 4.56 -1.05 -1.99
N GLY A 69 5.35 -2.08 -1.65
CA GLY A 69 4.91 -3.18 -0.81
C GLY A 69 4.52 -2.73 0.60
N PHE A 70 5.32 -1.86 1.22
CA PHE A 70 4.99 -1.27 2.52
C PHE A 70 3.71 -0.43 2.45
N ALA A 71 3.57 0.42 1.43
CA ALA A 71 2.37 1.22 1.21
C ALA A 71 1.10 0.35 1.08
N GLY A 72 1.18 -0.73 0.30
CA GLY A 72 0.08 -1.69 0.13
C GLY A 72 -0.27 -2.43 1.42
N LEU A 73 0.72 -3.02 2.09
CA LEU A 73 0.48 -3.78 3.31
C LEU A 73 0.00 -2.89 4.47
N ALA A 74 0.55 -1.67 4.58
CA ALA A 74 0.11 -0.68 5.56
C ALA A 74 -1.37 -0.33 5.37
N GLY A 75 -1.81 -0.17 4.11
CA GLY A 75 -3.22 0.03 3.78
C GLY A 75 -4.11 -1.07 4.35
N THR A 76 -3.83 -2.33 4.04
CA THR A 76 -4.69 -3.45 4.48
C THR A 76 -4.64 -3.73 5.97
N GLY A 77 -3.45 -3.64 6.60
CA GLY A 77 -3.34 -3.79 8.05
C GLY A 77 -4.12 -2.71 8.79
N LEU A 78 -4.00 -1.45 8.35
CA LEU A 78 -4.74 -0.34 8.95
C LEU A 78 -6.25 -0.41 8.63
N PHE A 79 -6.64 -0.83 7.42
CA PHE A 79 -8.05 -1.02 7.04
C PHE A 79 -8.75 -2.11 7.85
N GLU A 80 -8.07 -3.24 8.11
CA GLU A 80 -8.63 -4.31 8.93
C GLU A 80 -8.76 -3.88 10.40
N LEU A 81 -7.76 -3.15 10.93
CA LEU A 81 -7.82 -2.56 12.28
C LEU A 81 -8.98 -1.57 12.44
N ILE A 82 -9.19 -0.67 11.47
CA ILE A 82 -10.27 0.32 11.51
C ILE A 82 -11.66 -0.35 11.38
N LYS A 83 -11.77 -1.44 10.59
CA LYS A 83 -13.05 -2.09 10.28
C LYS A 83 -13.52 -3.06 11.38
N GLN A 84 -12.64 -3.53 12.28
CA GLN A 84 -13.03 -4.36 13.43
C GLN A 84 -13.76 -3.59 14.56
N ARG A 85 -14.60 -2.59 14.25
CA ARG A 85 -15.50 -2.02 15.25
C ARG A 85 -16.67 -2.97 15.51
N GLN A 86 -16.47 -3.94 16.41
CA GLN A 86 -17.55 -4.60 17.12
C GLN A 86 -17.91 -3.74 18.33
N GLY A 87 -19.12 -3.17 18.35
CA GLY A 87 -19.65 -2.41 19.48
C GLY A 87 -21.07 -1.95 19.23
N VAL A 88 -21.94 -2.09 20.23
CA VAL A 88 -23.29 -1.52 20.23
C VAL A 88 -23.16 -0.05 20.64
N SER A 89 -23.67 0.87 19.80
CA SER A 89 -23.77 2.28 20.19
C SER A 89 -24.80 2.44 21.30
N LYS A 90 -24.51 3.29 22.30
CA LYS A 90 -25.52 3.75 23.25
C LYS A 90 -26.55 4.64 22.56
#